data_AF-A0A2V8UU16-F1
#
_entry.id   AF-A0A2V8UU16-F1
#
_cell.length_a   1.000
_cell.length_b   1.000
_cell.length_c   1.000
_cell.angle_alpha   90.00
_cell.angle_beta   90.00
_cell.angle_gamma   90.00
#
_symmetry.space_group_name_H-M   'P 1'
#
loop_
_entity.id
_entity.type
_entity.pdbx_description
1 polymer ?
#
loop_
_entity_poly.entity_id
_entity_poly.type
_entity_poly.pdbx_seq_one_letter_code
_entity_poly.pdbx_strand_id
1 'polypeptide(L)'
;MILRGVICVLLQLGVQAALLPVIPGDSQRGEKLFESERCVQCHSIDGKGGKMGPDLGKRIDRSFTPALLASTGRRSKARGSRNQS
;
A
#
# COMPACT_ATOMS: atom_id res chain seq x y z
N MET A 1 -9.89 9.68 -49.24
CA MET A 1 -10.30 8.60 -48.30
C MET A 1 -9.24 8.14 -47.30
N ILE A 2 -7.94 8.39 -47.53
CA ILE A 2 -6.85 7.82 -46.70
C ILE A 2 -6.71 8.54 -45.33
N LEU A 3 -6.89 9.86 -45.29
CA LEU A 3 -6.80 10.64 -44.04
C LEU A 3 -7.90 10.30 -42.99
N ARG A 4 -9.09 9.88 -43.43
CA ARG A 4 -10.17 9.47 -42.51
C ARG A 4 -9.88 8.12 -41.85
N GLY A 5 -9.14 7.23 -42.53
CA GLY A 5 -8.74 5.93 -41.99
C GLY A 5 -7.64 6.04 -40.95
N VAL A 6 -6.64 6.90 -41.17
CA VAL A 6 -5.53 7.10 -40.22
C VAL A 6 -6.01 7.73 -38.92
N ILE A 7 -6.93 8.70 -38.99
CA ILE A 7 -7.57 9.28 -37.80
C ILE A 7 -8.34 8.23 -37.00
N CYS A 8 -9.04 7.31 -37.67
CA CYS A 8 -9.78 6.22 -37.02
C CYS A 8 -8.84 5.23 -36.31
N VAL A 9 -7.73 4.86 -36.97
CA VAL A 9 -6.73 3.93 -36.40
C VAL A 9 -6.00 4.55 -35.20
N LEU A 10 -5.65 5.85 -35.27
CA LEU A 10 -5.01 6.56 -34.15
C LEU A 10 -5.94 6.72 -32.93
N LEU A 11 -7.25 6.83 -33.14
CA LEU A 11 -8.26 6.88 -32.07
C LEU A 11 -8.49 5.52 -31.38
N GLN A 12 -8.26 4.40 -32.08
CA GLN A 12 -8.53 3.05 -31.55
C GLN A 12 -7.42 2.47 -30.67
N LEU A 13 -6.19 2.99 -30.75
CA LEU A 13 -5.01 2.46 -30.04
C LEU A 13 -4.80 3.04 -28.62
N GLY A 14 -5.70 3.90 -28.13
CA GLY A 14 -5.51 4.65 -26.88
C GLY A 14 -6.09 4.04 -25.59
N VAL A 15 -6.73 2.87 -25.64
CA VAL A 15 -7.50 2.32 -24.50
C VAL A 15 -7.08 0.89 -24.16
N GLN A 16 -5.83 0.69 -23.77
CA GLN A 16 -5.42 -0.49 -23.01
C GLN A 16 -4.61 -0.04 -21.79
N ALA A 17 -5.26 0.66 -20.87
CA ALA A 17 -4.75 0.84 -19.52
C ALA A 17 -5.83 0.37 -18.54
N ALA A 18 -5.41 -0.40 -17.54
CA ALA A 18 -6.19 -0.88 -16.40
C ALA A 18 -7.02 -2.17 -16.61
N LEU A 19 -6.32 -3.29 -16.74
CA LEU A 19 -6.80 -4.61 -16.27
C LEU A 19 -5.74 -5.31 -15.41
N LEU A 20 -4.99 -4.55 -14.60
CA LEU A 20 -4.13 -5.20 -13.61
C LEU A 20 -5.05 -5.95 -12.62
N PRO A 21 -4.89 -7.27 -12.46
CA PRO A 21 -5.71 -8.03 -11.53
C PRO A 21 -5.46 -7.49 -10.12
N VAL A 22 -6.52 -7.01 -9.46
CA VAL A 22 -6.49 -6.73 -8.03
C VAL A 22 -6.48 -8.07 -7.33
N ILE A 23 -5.30 -8.51 -6.89
CA ILE A 23 -5.16 -9.71 -6.06
C ILE A 23 -5.68 -9.34 -4.67
N PRO A 24 -6.79 -9.93 -4.20
CA PRO A 24 -7.28 -9.65 -2.86
C PRO A 24 -6.25 -10.13 -1.82
N GLY A 25 -6.08 -9.35 -0.76
CA GLY A 25 -5.24 -9.77 0.37
C GLY A 25 -5.87 -10.95 1.12
N ASP A 26 -5.03 -11.81 1.68
CA ASP A 26 -5.44 -12.89 2.59
C ASP A 26 -5.39 -12.37 4.04
N SER A 27 -6.56 -12.21 4.66
CA SER A 27 -6.69 -11.70 6.02
C SER A 27 -6.13 -12.66 7.07
N GLN A 28 -6.28 -13.97 6.88
CA GLN A 28 -5.80 -14.97 7.84
C GLN A 28 -4.27 -15.00 7.85
N ARG A 29 -3.64 -14.90 6.67
CA ARG A 29 -2.19 -14.74 6.58
C ARG A 29 -1.73 -13.42 7.20
N GLY A 30 -2.48 -12.33 6.99
CA GLY A 30 -2.21 -11.03 7.59
C GLY A 30 -2.25 -11.06 9.12
N GLU A 31 -3.24 -11.72 9.71
CA GLU A 31 -3.39 -11.90 11.15
C GLU A 31 -2.19 -12.64 11.76
N LYS A 32 -1.79 -13.77 11.16
CA LYS A 32 -0.60 -14.53 11.61
C LYS A 32 0.67 -13.69 11.60
N LEU A 33 0.86 -12.87 10.57
CA LEU A 33 2.02 -11.97 10.47
C LEU A 33 1.95 -10.85 11.52
N PHE A 34 0.75 -10.30 11.77
CA PHE A 34 0.55 -9.25 12.77
C PHE A 34 0.94 -9.72 14.18
N GLU A 35 0.68 -11.00 14.49
CA GLU A 35 1.10 -11.63 15.73
C GLU A 35 2.59 -12.02 15.73
N SER A 36 3.06 -12.70 14.68
CA SER A 36 4.44 -13.23 14.62
C SER A 36 5.50 -12.12 14.59
N GLU A 37 5.21 -11.03 13.87
CA GLU A 37 6.07 -9.84 13.80
C GLU A 37 5.83 -8.88 14.96
N ARG A 38 5.03 -9.29 15.96
CA ARG A 38 4.78 -8.56 17.21
C ARG A 38 4.20 -7.15 17.01
N CYS A 39 3.54 -6.91 15.88
CA CYS A 39 2.87 -5.63 15.60
C CYS A 39 1.81 -5.31 16.67
N VAL A 40 1.12 -6.35 17.17
CA VAL A 40 0.13 -6.28 18.24
C VAL A 40 0.65 -5.69 19.55
N GLN A 41 1.97 -5.69 19.79
CA GLN A 41 2.53 -5.11 21.02
C GLN A 41 2.41 -3.58 21.04
N CYS A 42 2.46 -2.96 19.87
CA CYS A 42 2.39 -1.50 19.74
C CYS A 42 1.02 -1.05 19.22
N HIS A 43 0.46 -1.76 18.24
CA HIS A 43 -0.77 -1.38 17.55
C HIS A 43 -1.96 -2.24 17.98
N SER A 44 -3.16 -1.67 17.95
CA SER A 44 -4.41 -2.38 18.15
C SER A 44 -5.14 -2.65 16.83
N ILE A 45 -6.05 -3.63 16.84
CA ILE A 45 -7.08 -3.83 15.81
C ILE A 45 -8.43 -3.74 16.52
N ASP A 46 -9.25 -2.77 16.13
CA ASP A 46 -10.57 -2.51 16.74
C ASP A 46 -10.48 -2.37 18.27
N GLY A 47 -9.44 -1.68 18.73
CA GLY A 47 -9.15 -1.46 20.14
C GLY A 47 -8.53 -2.64 20.91
N LYS A 48 -8.27 -3.78 20.25
CA LYS A 48 -7.60 -4.96 20.84
C LYS A 48 -6.11 -4.99 20.51
N GLY A 49 -5.25 -5.07 21.52
CA GLY A 49 -3.78 -5.05 21.38
C GLY A 49 -3.14 -3.86 22.07
N GLY A 50 -1.94 -3.48 21.60
CA GLY A 50 -1.19 -2.35 22.11
C GLY A 50 -1.83 -1.00 21.75
N LYS A 51 -1.59 0.01 22.59
CA LYS A 51 -2.11 1.37 22.40
C LYS A 51 -1.01 2.42 22.18
N MET A 52 0.23 1.97 21.95
CA MET A 52 1.38 2.85 21.74
C MET A 52 1.37 3.45 20.32
N GLY A 53 0.93 2.66 19.34
CA GLY A 53 0.72 3.06 17.95
C GLY A 53 -0.77 3.22 17.62
N PRO A 54 -1.08 3.84 16.47
CA PRO A 54 -2.46 3.98 16.00
C PRO A 54 -3.14 2.63 15.81
N ASP A 55 -4.45 2.60 16.04
CA ASP A 55 -5.29 1.45 15.74
C ASP A 55 -5.30 1.19 14.23
N LEU A 56 -4.85 0.00 13.81
CA LEU A 56 -4.77 -0.39 12.41
C LEU A 56 -6.08 -1.03 11.90
N GLY A 57 -7.03 -1.35 12.78
CA GLY A 57 -8.38 -1.81 12.41
C GLY A 57 -9.32 -0.65 12.06
N LYS A 58 -9.06 0.54 12.61
CA LYS A 58 -9.85 1.75 12.32
C LYS A 58 -9.33 2.41 11.05
N ARG A 59 -10.23 2.57 10.08
CA ARG A 59 -10.07 3.24 8.77
C ARG A 59 -8.74 3.97 8.60
N ILE A 60 -7.85 3.35 7.85
CA ILE A 60 -6.68 3.99 7.29
C ILE A 60 -7.14 4.55 5.95
N ASP A 61 -7.46 5.83 5.94
CA ASP A 61 -7.93 6.55 4.75
C ASP A 61 -6.95 6.37 3.59
N ARG A 62 -7.53 6.18 2.39
CA ARG A 62 -7.05 6.21 0.96
C ARG A 62 -5.59 5.87 0.58
N SER A 63 -4.67 5.76 1.52
CA SER A 63 -3.22 5.69 1.37
C SER A 63 -2.62 4.43 1.98
N PHE A 64 -3.42 3.54 2.58
CA PHE A 64 -2.97 2.22 3.03
C PHE A 64 -2.71 1.28 1.86
N THR A 65 -1.70 1.64 1.06
CA THR A 65 -1.14 0.74 0.07
C THR A 65 -0.13 -0.15 0.79
N PRO A 66 -0.05 -1.45 0.44
CA PRO A 66 1.04 -2.31 0.90
C PRO A 66 2.42 -1.68 0.67
N ALA A 67 2.55 -0.88 -0.39
CA ALA A 67 3.74 -0.09 -0.69
C ALA A 67 4.05 0.97 0.39
N LEU A 68 3.06 1.71 0.89
CA LEU A 68 3.27 2.72 1.93
C LEU A 68 3.69 2.08 3.26
N LEU A 69 3.02 1.02 3.69
CA LEU A 69 3.43 0.22 4.86
C LEU A 69 4.85 -0.31 4.74
N ALA A 70 5.20 -0.87 3.60
CA ALA A 70 6.55 -1.38 3.36
C ALA A 70 7.60 -0.26 3.39
N SER A 71 7.23 0.98 3.02
CA SER A 71 8.14 2.13 2.98
C SER A 71 8.45 2.72 4.36
N THR A 72 7.58 2.54 5.36
CA THR A 72 7.83 3.00 6.73
C THR A 72 8.74 2.03 7.47
N GLY A 73 8.64 0.72 7.20
CA GLY A 73 9.46 -0.32 7.85
C GLY A 73 10.96 -0.32 7.49
N ARG A 74 11.38 0.37 6.42
CA ARG A 74 12.80 0.34 5.96
C ARG A 74 13.60 1.60 6.28
N ARG A 75 13.02 2.60 6.96
CA ARG A 75 13.64 3.92 7.13
C ARG A 75 14.50 4.08 8.39
N SER A 76 14.80 3.00 9.10
CA SER A 76 15.61 3.04 10.32
C SER A 76 17.13 3.04 10.11
N LYS A 77 17.64 2.74 8.89
CA LYS A 77 19.10 2.74 8.63
C LYS A 77 19.64 3.96 7.87
N ALA A 78 18.79 4.76 7.24
CA ALA A 78 19.21 5.93 6.45
C ALA A 78 19.15 7.28 7.22
N ARG A 79 18.62 7.30 8.45
CA ARG A 79 18.57 8.48 9.31
C ARG A 79 19.49 8.36 10.53
N GLY A 80 20.66 7.74 10.32
CA GLY A 80 21.78 7.72 11.27
C GLY A 80 22.91 8.68 10.90
N SER A 81 22.66 9.68 10.05
CA SER A 81 23.65 10.70 9.67
C SER A 81 22.95 12.04 9.36
N ARG A 82 22.80 12.83 10.43
CA ARG A 82 22.59 14.28 10.48
C ARG A 82 22.36 14.59 11.97
N ASN A 83 23.42 14.45 12.78
CA ASN A 83 24.06 15.65 13.31
C ASN A 83 23.71 16.93 12.51
N GLN A 84 23.13 17.88 13.21
CA GLN A 84 23.21 19.29 12.89
C GLN A 84 23.61 19.93 14.21
N SER A 85 24.94 20.06 14.36
CA SER A 85 25.58 21.04 15.22
C SER A 85 25.25 22.45 14.74
#